data_AF-A0A527W5W2-F1
#
_entry.id   AF-A0A527W5W2-F1
#
_cell.length_a   1.000
_cell.length_b   1.000
_cell.length_c   1.000
_cell.angle_alpha   90.00
_cell.angle_beta   90.00
_cell.angle_gamma   90.00
#
_symmetry.space_group_name_H-M   'P 1'
#
loop_
_entity.id
_entity.type
_entity.pdbx_description
1 polymer ?
#
loop_
_entity_poly.entity_id
_entity_poly.type
_entity_poly.pdbx_seq_one_letter_code
_entity_poly.pdbx_strand_id
1 'polypeptide(L)' 'LGYREIETSMLDVGVEPVGVSPAPPDFCKLAEAYGIAAERLAGIGHLADALKRARATGLPYVIEITVD' A
#
# COMPACT_ATOMS: atom_id res chain seq x y z
N LEU A 1 -4.14 7.07 -5.60
CA LEU A 1 -2.92 7.05 -4.74
C LEU A 1 -2.92 8.30 -3.88
N GLY A 2 -2.23 8.28 -2.74
CA GLY A 2 -2.18 9.44 -1.84
C GLY A 2 -3.30 9.47 -0.79
N TYR A 3 -3.53 10.64 -0.22
CA TYR A 3 -4.43 10.89 0.91
C TYR A 3 -5.86 11.13 0.45
N ARG A 4 -6.53 10.07 -0.02
CA ARG A 4 -7.89 10.11 -0.61
C ARG A 4 -8.92 10.84 0.26
N GLU A 5 -8.85 10.74 1.58
CA GLU A 5 -9.75 11.47 2.49
C GLU A 5 -9.53 12.99 2.46
N ILE A 6 -8.29 13.44 2.36
CA ILE A 6 -7.93 14.87 2.29
C ILE A 6 -8.32 15.42 0.92
N GLU A 7 -8.04 14.67 -0.15
CA GLU A 7 -8.47 15.00 -1.51
C GLU A 7 -9.99 15.19 -1.60
N THR A 8 -10.75 14.22 -1.09
CA THR A 8 -12.22 14.28 -1.09
C THR A 8 -12.73 15.50 -0.32
N SER A 9 -12.16 15.76 0.86
CA SER A 9 -12.55 16.91 1.69
C SER A 9 -12.27 18.25 1.00
N MET A 10 -11.18 18.37 0.24
CA MET A 10 -10.86 19.58 -0.54
C MET A 10 -11.83 19.77 -1.70
N LEU A 11 -12.13 18.69 -2.44
CA LEU A 11 -13.06 18.71 -3.56
C LEU A 11 -14.48 19.09 -3.11
N ASP A 12 -14.94 18.56 -1.98
CA ASP A 12 -16.28 18.81 -1.44
C ASP A 12 -16.53 20.29 -1.11
N VAL A 13 -15.48 21.05 -0.83
CA VAL A 13 -15.54 22.51 -0.57
C VAL A 13 -15.05 23.35 -1.75
N GLY A 14 -14.82 22.74 -2.91
CA GLY A 14 -14.41 23.41 -4.14
C GLY A 14 -12.96 23.91 -4.15
N VAL A 15 -12.10 23.34 -3.30
CA VAL A 15 -10.68 23.67 -3.20
C VAL A 15 -9.85 22.72 -4.06
N GLU A 16 -8.85 23.26 -4.75
CA GLU A 16 -7.92 22.47 -5.55
C GLU A 16 -7.08 21.54 -4.64
N PRO A 17 -6.99 20.23 -4.95
CA PRO A 17 -6.26 19.29 -4.11
C PRO A 17 -4.74 19.42 -4.29
N VAL A 18 -4.09 20.15 -3.38
CA VAL A 18 -2.63 20.33 -3.39
C VAL A 18 -1.95 19.41 -2.38
N GLY A 19 -0.94 18.67 -2.83
CA GLY A 19 -0.10 17.82 -1.96
C GLY A 19 -0.75 16.50 -1.50
N VAL A 20 -1.93 16.17 -2.02
CA VAL A 20 -2.69 14.98 -1.61
C VAL A 20 -2.35 13.72 -2.39
N SER A 21 -1.68 13.83 -3.54
CA SER A 21 -1.32 12.69 -4.39
C SER A 21 0.20 12.51 -4.54
N PRO A 22 0.96 12.28 -3.46
CA PRO A 22 2.36 11.89 -3.58
C PRO A 22 2.48 10.52 -4.25
N ALA A 23 3.48 10.37 -5.13
CA ALA A 23 3.84 9.07 -5.66
C ALA A 23 4.38 8.19 -4.50
N PRO A 24 3.83 6.99 -4.27
CA PRO A 24 4.33 6.11 -3.24
C PRO A 24 5.75 5.62 -3.60
N PRO A 25 6.62 5.40 -2.60
CA PRO A 25 7.86 4.69 -2.83
C PRO A 25 7.58 3.21 -3.16
N ASP A 26 8.60 2.52 -3.66
CA ASP A 26 8.54 1.07 -3.84
C ASP A 26 8.64 0.36 -2.47
N PHE A 27 7.49 0.01 -1.89
CA PHE A 27 7.42 -0.58 -0.55
C PHE A 27 8.11 -1.94 -0.44
N CYS A 28 8.10 -2.75 -1.51
CA CYS A 28 8.80 -4.02 -1.54
C CYS A 28 10.31 -3.81 -1.43
N LYS A 29 10.88 -2.87 -2.22
CA LYS A 29 12.31 -2.55 -2.12
C LYS A 29 12.70 -1.97 -0.78
N LEU A 30 11.83 -1.16 -0.16
CA LEU A 30 12.04 -0.68 1.19
C LEU A 30 12.10 -1.85 2.18
N ALA A 31 11.12 -2.75 2.16
CA ALA A 31 11.10 -3.93 3.03
C ALA A 31 12.37 -4.79 2.88
N GLU A 32 12.79 -5.06 1.64
CA GLU A 32 14.02 -5.80 1.35
C GLU A 32 15.26 -5.13 1.95
N ALA A 33 15.36 -3.80 1.90
CA ALA A 33 16.47 -3.06 2.50
C ALA A 33 16.56 -3.20 4.03
N TYR A 34 15.45 -3.51 4.70
CA TYR A 34 15.40 -3.81 6.13
C TYR A 34 15.46 -5.33 6.44
N GLY A 35 15.68 -6.18 5.43
CA GLY A 35 15.67 -7.64 5.59
C GLY A 35 14.27 -8.23 5.84
N ILE A 36 13.22 -7.50 5.48
CA ILE A 36 11.83 -7.90 5.62
C ILE A 36 11.36 -8.52 4.30
N ALA A 37 10.75 -9.70 4.36
CA ALA A 37 10.18 -10.32 3.17
C ALA A 37 8.93 -9.55 2.70
N ALA A 38 8.79 -9.40 1.38
CA ALA A 38 7.70 -8.65 0.79
C ALA A 38 7.16 -9.28 -0.49
N GLU A 39 5.88 -9.04 -0.78
CA GLU A 39 5.26 -9.35 -2.06
C GLU A 39 4.25 -8.28 -2.48
N ARG A 40 4.03 -8.14 -3.79
CA ARG A 40 3.03 -7.24 -4.38
C ARG A 40 1.89 -8.04 -4.99
N LEU A 41 0.66 -7.65 -4.68
CA LEU A 41 -0.57 -8.20 -5.24
C LEU A 41 -1.25 -7.16 -6.13
N ALA A 42 -1.74 -7.58 -7.30
CA ALA A 42 -2.49 -6.73 -8.22
C ALA A 42 -3.97 -6.50 -7.80
N GLY A 43 -4.33 -6.92 -6.59
CA GLY A 43 -5.69 -6.86 -6.06
C GLY A 43 -5.91 -7.89 -4.94
N ILE A 44 -7.12 -7.91 -4.38
CA ILE A 44 -7.42 -8.70 -3.18
C ILE A 44 -7.63 -10.20 -3.43
N GLY A 45 -7.71 -10.65 -4.70
CA GLY A 45 -8.05 -12.03 -5.05
C GLY A 45 -7.11 -13.10 -4.45
N HIS A 46 -5.84 -12.73 -4.21
CA HIS A 46 -4.83 -13.62 -3.63
C HIS A 46 -4.45 -13.26 -2.18
N LEU A 47 -5.17 -12.32 -1.55
CA LEU A 47 -4.83 -11.81 -0.23
C LEU A 47 -4.83 -12.90 0.84
N ALA A 48 -5.83 -13.80 0.80
CA ALA A 48 -5.92 -14.87 1.79
C ALA A 48 -4.70 -15.79 1.79
N ASP A 49 -4.14 -16.10 0.61
CA ASP A 49 -2.99 -16.97 0.50
C ASP A 49 -1.68 -16.24 0.80
N ALA A 50 -1.57 -14.96 0.45
CA ALA A 50 -0.47 -14.09 0.86
C ALA A 50 -0.37 -13.99 2.38
N LEU A 51 -1.50 -13.78 3.07
CA LEU A 51 -1.54 -13.74 4.53
C LEU A 51 -1.11 -15.08 5.17
N LYS A 52 -1.49 -16.23 4.59
CA LYS A 52 -1.03 -17.54 5.07
C LYS A 52 0.49 -17.70 4.91
N ARG A 53 1.05 -17.30 3.76
CA ARG A 53 2.50 -17.32 3.52
C ARG A 53 3.24 -16.41 4.50
N ALA A 54 2.79 -15.18 4.64
CA ALA A 54 3.34 -14.20 5.59
C ALA A 54 3.31 -14.74 7.02
N ARG A 55 2.18 -15.31 7.47
CA ARG A 55 2.06 -15.89 8.81
C ARG A 55 3.00 -17.08 9.02
N ALA A 56 3.20 -17.91 8.01
CA ALA A 56 4.06 -19.09 8.11
C ALA A 56 5.55 -18.74 8.31
N THR A 57 5.99 -17.53 7.95
CA THR A 57 7.38 -17.10 8.19
C THR A 57 7.68 -16.85 9.66
N GLY A 58 6.66 -16.53 10.47
CA GLY A 58 6.83 -16.12 11.87
C GLY A 58 7.61 -14.81 12.04
N LEU A 59 7.78 -14.02 10.97
CA LEU A 59 8.59 -12.80 10.91
C LEU A 59 7.76 -11.63 10.37
N PRO A 60 8.25 -10.38 10.52
CA PRO A 60 7.67 -9.24 9.81
C PRO A 60 7.60 -9.51 8.31
N TYR A 61 6.51 -9.05 7.68
CA TYR A 61 6.24 -9.28 6.27
C TYR A 61 5.44 -8.11 5.69
N VAL A 62 5.76 -7.67 4.48
CA VAL A 62 5.03 -6.60 3.77
C VAL A 62 4.23 -7.19 2.62
N ILE A 63 2.92 -6.93 2.58
CA ILE A 63 2.07 -7.24 1.43
C ILE A 63 1.58 -5.91 0.86
N GLU A 64 2.12 -5.52 -0.29
CA GLU A 64 1.62 -4.36 -1.02
C GLU A 64 0.45 -4.78 -1.91
N ILE A 65 -0.68 -4.08 -1.82
CA ILE A 65 -1.89 -4.42 -2.60
C ILE A 65 -2.27 -3.20 -3.43
N THR A 66 -2.30 -3.37 -4.75
CA THR A 66 -2.90 -2.37 -5.63
C THR A 66 -4.41 -2.42 -5.45
N VAL A 67 -4.99 -1.26 -5.15
CA VAL A 67 -6.44 -1.03 -5.07
C VAL A 67 -6.79 0.02 -6.10
N ASP A 68 -7.83 -0.27 -6.89
CA ASP A 68 -8.43 0.68 -7.81
C ASP A 68 -9.25 1.74 -7.03
#